data_AF-A0A1V9XIT6-F1
#
_entry.id   AF-A0A1V9XIT6-F1
#
_cell.length_a   1.000
_cell.length_b   1.000
_cell.length_c   1.000
_cell.angle_alpha   90.00
_cell.angle_beta   90.00
_cell.angle_gamma   90.00
#
_symmetry.space_group_name_H-M   'P 1'
#
loop_
_entity.id
_entity.type
_entity.pdbx_description
1 polymer ?
#
loop_
_entity_poly.entity_id
_entity_poly.type
_entity_poly.pdbx_seq_one_letter_code
_entity_poly.pdbx_strand_id
1 'polypeptide(L)'
;MHKVTQYKKGKDSIFAQGKRRYDRKQRGFGGQTKPIFRKKAKTTKKIVLRMECSECKTRKQLPIKRCKHFEIGGDKKRKGQMIQF
;
A
#
# COMPACT_ATOMS: atom_id res chain seq x y z
N MET A 1 -4.58 -8.42 22.26
CA MET A 1 -3.88 -9.08 21.11
C MET A 1 -4.08 -8.25 19.83
N HIS A 2 -3.22 -8.34 18.80
CA HIS A 2 -3.42 -7.60 17.53
C HIS A 2 -3.51 -8.53 16.32
N LYS A 3 -4.57 -8.38 15.49
CA LYS A 3 -4.66 -9.03 14.18
C LYS A 3 -3.87 -8.21 13.16
N VAL A 4 -2.98 -8.86 12.42
CA VAL A 4 -2.11 -8.20 11.45
C VAL A 4 -2.63 -8.45 10.04
N THR A 5 -2.78 -7.38 9.25
CA THR A 5 -3.18 -7.45 7.84
C THR A 5 -2.30 -6.54 6.99
N GLN A 6 -2.22 -6.81 5.70
CA GLN A 6 -1.55 -5.91 4.77
C GLN A 6 -2.46 -4.71 4.45
N TYR A 7 -1.92 -3.49 4.55
CA TYR A 7 -2.63 -2.30 4.12
C TYR A 7 -2.86 -2.30 2.60
N LYS A 8 -4.08 -1.95 2.20
CA LYS A 8 -4.46 -1.68 0.81
C LYS A 8 -4.95 -0.25 0.69
N LYS A 9 -4.52 0.46 -0.37
CA LYS A 9 -5.04 1.79 -0.69
C LYS A 9 -6.52 1.66 -1.06
N GLY A 10 -7.36 2.51 -0.46
CA GLY A 10 -8.77 2.61 -0.84
C GLY A 10 -8.98 3.27 -2.21
N LYS A 11 -10.22 3.25 -2.70
CA LYS A 11 -10.65 3.96 -3.91
C LYS A 11 -10.52 5.47 -3.69
N ASP A 12 -10.04 6.18 -4.71
CA ASP A 12 -9.92 7.64 -4.66
C ASP A 12 -11.31 8.30 -4.72
N SER A 13 -11.57 9.27 -3.85
CA SER A 13 -12.84 10.03 -3.82
C SER A 13 -12.85 11.13 -4.88
N ILE A 14 -13.95 11.21 -5.64
CA ILE A 14 -14.15 12.25 -6.68
C ILE A 14 -14.44 13.64 -6.09
N PHE A 15 -15.00 13.69 -4.89
CA PHE A 15 -15.42 14.94 -4.25
C PHE A 15 -14.29 15.64 -3.49
N ALA A 16 -13.13 14.99 -3.36
CA ALA A 16 -11.93 15.59 -2.77
C ALA A 16 -11.58 16.88 -3.52
N GLN A 17 -11.22 17.94 -2.76
CA GLN A 17 -10.97 19.27 -3.32
C GLN A 17 -9.93 19.27 -4.46
N GLY A 18 -8.88 18.45 -4.33
CA GLY A 18 -7.84 18.31 -5.35
C GLY A 18 -8.38 17.75 -6.67
N LYS A 19 -9.26 16.75 -6.62
CA LYS A 19 -9.88 16.14 -7.80
C LYS A 19 -10.85 17.11 -8.47
N ARG A 20 -11.74 17.76 -7.70
CA ARG A 20 -12.63 18.83 -8.21
C ARG A 20 -11.86 19.94 -8.93
N ARG A 21 -10.74 20.39 -8.34
CA ARG A 21 -9.88 21.42 -8.95
C ARG A 21 -9.20 20.91 -10.23
N TYR A 22 -8.69 19.68 -10.22
CA TYR A 22 -8.05 19.05 -11.38
C TYR A 22 -9.03 18.94 -12.55
N ASP A 23 -10.23 18.42 -12.30
CA ASP A 23 -11.26 18.22 -13.33
C ASP A 23 -11.73 19.55 -13.92
N ARG A 24 -11.93 20.57 -13.07
CA ARG A 24 -12.23 21.93 -13.54
C ARG A 24 -11.10 22.51 -14.41
N LYS A 25 -9.84 22.26 -14.06
CA LYS A 25 -8.67 22.72 -14.85
C LYS A 25 -8.47 21.92 -16.14
N GLN A 26 -9.02 20.71 -16.20
CA GLN A 26 -8.92 19.83 -17.37
C GLN A 26 -10.04 20.03 -18.39
N ARG A 27 -11.11 20.71 -18.01
CA ARG A 27 -12.25 20.97 -18.89
C ARG A 27 -11.89 22.00 -19.97
N GLY A 28 -12.40 21.79 -21.18
CA GLY A 28 -12.21 22.68 -22.33
C GLY A 28 -11.03 22.27 -23.21
N PHE A 29 -10.51 23.23 -23.97
CA PHE A 29 -9.37 23.02 -24.86
C PHE A 29 -8.03 23.27 -24.15
N GLY A 30 -6.91 22.84 -24.76
CA GLY A 30 -5.55 23.04 -24.22
C GLY A 30 -4.88 21.79 -23.64
N GLY A 31 -5.53 20.62 -23.73
CA GLY A 31 -4.92 19.33 -23.44
C GLY A 31 -4.56 19.08 -21.97
N GLN A 32 -3.48 18.36 -21.74
CA GLN A 32 -3.05 17.94 -20.39
C GLN A 32 -2.44 19.10 -19.59
N THR A 33 -3.08 19.51 -18.50
CA THR A 33 -2.76 20.75 -17.75
C THR A 33 -1.92 20.54 -16.49
N LYS A 34 -1.56 19.28 -16.20
CA LYS A 34 -0.72 18.86 -15.06
C LYS A 34 0.28 17.78 -15.50
N PRO A 35 1.51 17.78 -14.97
CA PRO A 35 2.55 16.86 -15.40
C PRO A 35 2.20 15.41 -15.07
N ILE A 36 2.49 14.50 -16.00
CA ILE A 36 2.39 13.05 -15.80
C ILE A 36 3.79 12.52 -15.54
N PHE A 37 3.99 11.85 -14.41
CA PHE A 37 5.28 11.27 -14.06
C PHE A 37 5.55 10.00 -14.88
N ARG A 38 6.63 10.00 -15.68
CA ARG A 38 7.02 8.87 -16.55
C ARG A 38 8.27 8.08 -16.09
N LYS A 39 9.10 8.63 -15.20
CA LYS A 39 10.43 8.08 -14.86
C LYS A 39 10.43 7.23 -13.57
N LYS A 40 9.61 6.17 -13.50
CA LYS A 40 9.50 5.32 -12.30
C LYS A 40 10.71 4.38 -12.15
N ALA A 41 11.56 4.66 -11.15
CA ALA A 41 12.75 3.84 -10.87
C ALA A 41 12.55 2.72 -9.83
N LYS A 42 11.60 2.88 -8.90
CA LYS A 42 11.43 1.91 -7.79
C LYS A 42 10.66 0.68 -8.24
N THR A 43 11.24 -0.49 -8.02
CA THR A 43 10.66 -1.82 -8.34
C THR A 43 9.77 -2.38 -7.22
N THR A 44 9.98 -1.95 -5.97
CA THR A 44 9.21 -2.38 -4.79
C THR A 44 8.46 -1.22 -4.14
N LYS A 45 7.66 -1.51 -3.12
CA LYS A 45 6.99 -0.53 -2.24
C LYS A 45 7.40 -0.78 -0.79
N LYS A 46 7.25 0.21 0.09
CA LYS A 46 7.26 -0.04 1.53
C LYS A 46 5.91 -0.68 1.88
N ILE A 47 5.95 -1.85 2.49
CA ILE A 47 4.73 -2.53 2.93
C ILE A 47 4.33 -1.93 4.27
N VAL A 48 3.03 -1.70 4.45
CA VAL A 48 2.46 -1.18 5.69
C VAL A 48 1.56 -2.26 6.28
N LEU A 49 1.82 -2.59 7.54
CA LEU A 49 0.99 -3.50 8.32
C LEU A 49 -0.11 -2.70 8.99
N ARG A 50 -1.34 -3.19 8.90
CA ARG A 50 -2.48 -2.69 9.65
C ARG A 50 -2.71 -3.64 10.83
N MET A 51 -2.42 -3.13 12.02
CA MET A 51 -2.60 -3.82 13.29
C MET A 51 -3.96 -3.42 13.86
N GLU A 52 -4.85 -4.38 14.09
CA GLU A 52 -6.15 -4.14 14.72
C GLU A 52 -6.20 -4.78 16.11
N CYS A 53 -6.50 -4.00 17.15
CA CYS A 53 -6.63 -4.52 18.51
C CYS A 53 -7.86 -5.43 18.62
N SER A 54 -7.68 -6.62 19.18
CA SER A 54 -8.74 -7.61 19.37
C SER A 54 -9.87 -7.10 20.28
N GLU A 55 -9.51 -6.36 21.33
CA GLU A 55 -10.42 -5.88 22.37
C GLU A 55 -11.11 -4.57 21.96
N CYS A 56 -10.35 -3.50 21.73
CA CYS A 56 -10.91 -2.16 21.48
C CYS A 56 -11.05 -1.77 20.00
N LYS A 57 -10.71 -2.66 19.05
CA LYS A 57 -10.79 -2.45 17.59
C LYS A 57 -10.01 -1.25 17.04
N THR A 58 -9.16 -0.64 17.85
CA THR A 58 -8.25 0.42 17.42
C THR A 58 -7.29 -0.09 16.35
N ARG A 59 -6.89 0.79 15.43
CA ARG A 59 -6.06 0.43 14.26
C ARG A 59 -4.79 1.27 14.24
N LYS A 60 -3.64 0.61 14.10
CA LYS A 60 -2.33 1.26 13.96
C LYS A 60 -1.66 0.82 12.66
N GLN A 61 -1.01 1.78 11.97
CA GLN A 61 -0.24 1.52 10.76
C GLN A 61 1.25 1.45 11.08
N LEU A 62 1.91 0.38 10.65
CA LEU A 62 3.35 0.17 10.86
C LEU A 62 4.06 -0.11 9.52
N PRO A 63 4.91 0.81 9.03
CA PRO A 63 5.68 0.59 7.82
C PRO A 63 6.91 -0.31 8.09
N ILE A 64 7.19 -1.24 7.18
CA ILE A 64 8.41 -2.06 7.18
C ILE A 64 9.39 -1.63 6.08
N LYS A 65 10.62 -2.19 6.11
CA LYS A 65 11.60 -2.03 5.02
C LYS A 65 11.06 -2.62 3.71
N ARG A 66 11.66 -2.23 2.58
CA ARG A 66 11.29 -2.73 1.25
C ARG A 66 11.73 -4.19 1.11
N CYS A 67 10.84 -5.04 0.62
CA CYS A 67 11.15 -6.43 0.25
C CYS A 67 10.52 -6.75 -1.12
N LYS A 68 11.06 -7.77 -1.81
CA LYS A 68 10.52 -8.27 -3.08
C LYS A 68 9.40 -9.28 -2.85
N HIS A 69 9.64 -10.24 -1.94
CA HIS A 69 8.67 -11.22 -1.48
C HIS A 69 8.18 -10.83 -0.07
N PHE A 70 6.87 -10.92 0.15
CA PHE A 70 6.26 -10.68 1.46
C PHE A 70 5.04 -11.56 1.62
N GLU A 71 5.01 -12.30 2.71
CA GLU A 71 3.92 -13.17 3.11
C GLU A 71 3.57 -12.92 4.58
N ILE A 72 2.28 -13.06 4.91
CA ILE A 72 1.78 -12.99 6.29
C ILE A 72 1.26 -14.38 6.62
N GLY A 73 1.71 -14.94 7.75
CA GLY A 73 1.24 -16.25 8.22
C GLY A 73 1.90 -17.45 7.54
N GLY A 74 3.06 -17.26 6.89
CA GLY A 74 3.85 -18.38 6.36
C GLY A 74 4.43 -19.27 7.45
N ASP A 75 4.84 -20.48 7.05
CA ASP A 75 5.38 -21.47 7.97
C ASP A 75 6.73 -21.04 8.55
N LYS A 76 6.90 -21.30 9.84
CA LYS A 76 8.18 -21.09 10.49
C LYS A 76 9.19 -22.09 9.95
N LYS A 77 10.36 -21.61 9.55
CA LYS A 77 11.48 -22.48 9.15
C LYS A 77 11.85 -23.42 10.31
N ARG A 78 11.92 -24.72 10.03
CA ARG A 78 12.38 -25.75 10.97
C ARG A 78 13.90 -25.77 11.02
N LYS A 79 14.50 -25.93 12.21
CA LYS A 79 15.96 -25.99 12.36
C LYS A 79 16.46 -27.40 12.03
N GLY A 80 17.54 -27.50 11.25
CA GLY A 80 18.28 -28.76 11.01
C GLY A 80 17.58 -29.80 10.13
N GLN A 81 16.48 -29.47 9.46
CA GLN A 81 15.84 -30.41 8.52
C GLN A 81 16.56 -30.40 7.17
N MET A 82 16.86 -31.59 6.66
CA MET A 82 17.34 -31.79 5.31
C MET A 82 16.22 -31.41 4.33
N ILE A 83 16.54 -30.57 3.35
CA ILE A 83 15.60 -30.20 2.29
C ILE A 83 15.47 -31.43 1.39
N GLN A 84 14.23 -31.82 1.05
CA GLN A 84 14.00 -32.90 0.09
C GLN A 84 14.44 -32.45 -1.30
N PHE A 85 15.16 -33.33 -2.00
CA PHE A 85 15.56 -33.18 -3.40
C PHE A 85 14.50 -33.78 -4.33
#